data_AF-A0A5C5Z3H0-F1
#
_entry.id   AF-A0A5C5Z3H0-F1
#
_cell.length_a   1.000
_cell.length_b   1.000
_cell.length_c   1.000
_cell.angle_alpha   90.00
_cell.angle_beta   90.00
_cell.angle_gamma   90.00
#
_symmetry.space_group_name_H-M   'P 1'
#
loop_
_entity.id
_entity.type
_entity.pdbx_description
1 polymer ?
#
loop_
_entity_poly.entity_id
_entity_poly.type
_entity_poly.pdbx_seq_one_letter_code
_entity_poly.pdbx_strand_id
1 'polypeptide(L)'
;MTSCVDSALAQFAHIGLTDIGFGSFEHAPQVGLIVGQVAQWLPTWVTPVWVLSVGLLLGLLLSVAVYGLLSLLSFVPPLGHLADNSKVGITASLILGGLFSVGLCSAYVPLGGEYSSSLFMPLICMGLILGFAVVFGMWHRTRAEWRDMLSEGVVPYLLATAGVFAVFGLACTPLVDERAGILDSVQAVNLVGDGTKVVTVSIPATPEIAGEDSPFHVANIDYQLRNVSELTIESDRTIMLGDAEDPAGFNRTPVRVNEGESLVFRYEDRDVPPVPSDPTRLHIQNREIDPATVVFTFKNQPLVPEASSIVWVAGAFFLLISSLVVFRQAAPRVWALALSTAKNEMAQPLYLLLLSIGLFGILLFGIVPFNTLGDDIRLLKDSGVTLIMVLGMIQAVWSAGTSVSDEIEGRTALTVLSKPVSRRAFILGKYAGIMLSVLVLFVILSAVLTVVISYKPIFEARENSQGAPVWQEGHHEIMTTLPVIGLYFMETMAIGALAVAFATRLPLLANFITCFVIYVIGNLTSPLVASARDNNELVGFVGKLIAVIIPNLNVFNVQSALDAGNPIPAIYLAGAFNYLVCFAFAIWMLAMLLFEDRDLA
;
A
#
# COMPACT_ATOMS: atom_id res chain seq x y z
N MET A 1 25.30 59.31 -35.40
CA MET A 1 24.14 60.05 -35.93
C MET A 1 23.19 59.04 -36.56
N THR A 2 21.99 58.94 -35.98
CA THR A 2 20.72 58.52 -36.61
C THR A 2 20.69 57.22 -37.43
N SER A 3 20.46 56.07 -36.78
CA SER A 3 19.66 54.95 -37.37
C SER A 3 19.35 53.77 -36.40
N CYS A 4 19.11 53.98 -35.11
CA CYS A 4 18.80 52.83 -34.22
C CYS A 4 17.84 53.13 -33.05
N VAL A 5 16.97 54.15 -33.19
CA VAL A 5 16.07 54.58 -32.10
C VAL A 5 14.58 54.36 -32.40
N ASP A 6 14.19 54.05 -33.64
CA ASP A 6 12.76 54.03 -34.03
C ASP A 6 12.10 52.63 -34.13
N SER A 7 12.79 51.53 -33.82
CA SER A 7 12.19 50.18 -33.88
C SER A 7 11.76 49.58 -32.52
N ALA A 8 12.01 50.26 -31.40
CA ALA A 8 11.64 49.76 -30.06
C ALA A 8 10.35 50.36 -29.49
N LEU A 9 9.77 51.38 -30.14
CA LEU A 9 8.60 52.12 -29.62
C LEU A 9 7.24 51.59 -30.10
N ALA A 10 7.19 50.49 -30.84
CA ALA A 10 5.95 49.96 -31.41
C ALA A 10 5.39 48.69 -30.72
N GLN A 11 5.98 48.19 -29.63
CA GLN A 11 5.54 46.93 -29.00
C GLN A 11 5.16 47.02 -27.51
N PHE A 12 5.09 48.22 -26.94
CA PHE A 12 4.73 48.44 -25.53
C PHE A 12 3.39 49.16 -25.31
N ALA A 13 2.46 49.06 -26.25
CA ALA A 13 1.11 49.57 -26.08
C ALA A 13 0.10 48.44 -26.24
N HIS A 14 -0.12 47.67 -25.16
CA HIS A 14 -1.40 47.05 -24.75
C HIS A 14 -1.19 45.89 -23.77
N ILE A 15 -0.84 46.19 -22.51
CA ILE A 15 -1.30 45.39 -21.36
C ILE A 15 -1.64 46.36 -20.24
N GLY A 16 -2.92 46.70 -20.14
CA GLY A 16 -3.49 47.33 -18.95
C GLY A 16 -3.80 46.25 -17.92
N LEU A 17 -3.24 46.40 -16.72
CA LEU A 17 -3.70 45.80 -15.48
C LEU A 17 -3.32 46.77 -14.37
N THR A 18 -4.22 47.72 -14.11
CA THR A 18 -4.16 48.63 -12.98
C THR A 18 -4.66 47.92 -11.72
N ASP A 19 -3.85 48.06 -10.67
CA ASP A 19 -4.23 48.25 -9.28
C ASP A 19 -4.77 47.05 -8.47
N ILE A 20 -3.85 46.32 -7.82
CA ILE A 20 -3.85 46.17 -6.34
C ILE A 20 -2.40 46.22 -5.85
N GLY A 21 -2.05 47.29 -5.14
CA GLY A 21 -0.68 47.65 -4.77
C GLY A 21 -0.06 46.82 -3.65
N PHE A 22 1.21 46.47 -3.82
CA PHE A 22 2.14 46.17 -2.74
C PHE A 22 3.15 47.32 -2.66
N GLY A 23 3.11 48.06 -1.56
CA GLY A 23 4.10 49.07 -1.22
C GLY A 23 5.43 48.42 -0.84
N SER A 24 6.47 48.81 -1.58
CA SER A 24 7.86 48.99 -1.15
C SER A 24 8.46 47.96 -0.16
N PHE A 25 9.12 46.94 -0.72
CA PHE A 25 10.33 46.33 -0.13
C PHE A 25 11.44 46.35 -1.18
N GLU A 26 12.03 47.53 -1.40
CA GLU A 26 13.32 47.67 -2.08
C GLU A 26 14.42 47.17 -1.14
N HIS A 27 14.62 45.84 -1.04
CA HIS A 27 15.85 45.16 -0.57
C HIS A 27 15.66 43.63 -0.69
N ALA A 28 15.46 43.10 -1.91
CA ALA A 28 15.45 41.63 -2.09
C ALA A 28 15.59 41.11 -3.55
N PRO A 29 16.67 41.40 -4.29
CA PRO A 29 16.95 40.62 -5.51
C PRO A 29 17.23 39.13 -5.19
N GLN A 30 17.64 38.80 -3.97
CA GLN A 30 17.92 37.42 -3.53
C GLN A 30 16.67 36.64 -3.10
N VAL A 31 15.66 37.27 -2.48
CA VAL A 31 14.44 36.54 -2.05
C VAL A 31 13.59 36.14 -3.26
N GLY A 32 13.48 37.00 -4.28
CA GLY A 32 12.83 36.63 -5.54
C GLY A 32 13.53 35.45 -6.24
N LEU A 33 14.86 35.37 -6.14
CA LEU A 33 15.66 34.29 -6.72
C LEU A 33 15.48 32.97 -5.95
N ILE A 34 15.43 33.02 -4.62
CA ILE A 34 15.17 31.85 -3.77
C ILE A 34 13.73 31.35 -3.99
N VAL A 35 12.73 32.25 -4.00
CA VAL A 35 11.33 31.88 -4.25
C VAL A 35 11.15 31.29 -5.66
N GLY A 36 11.83 31.86 -6.66
CA GLY A 36 11.85 31.31 -8.02
C GLY A 36 12.49 29.92 -8.10
N GLN A 37 13.59 29.69 -7.37
CA GLN A 37 14.23 28.37 -7.29
C GLN A 37 13.35 27.35 -6.55
N VAL A 38 12.66 27.74 -5.47
CA VAL A 38 11.72 26.85 -4.76
C VAL A 38 10.54 26.48 -5.63
N ALA A 39 9.97 27.43 -6.38
CA ALA A 39 8.83 27.19 -7.25
C ALA A 39 9.08 26.13 -8.34
N GLN A 40 10.34 25.89 -8.73
CA GLN A 40 10.70 24.94 -9.79
C GLN A 40 10.68 23.47 -9.36
N TRP A 41 11.00 23.16 -8.09
CA TRP A 41 11.05 21.77 -7.60
C TRP A 41 9.94 21.44 -6.61
N LEU A 42 9.23 22.46 -6.10
CA LEU A 42 8.15 22.27 -5.14
C LEU A 42 7.01 21.39 -5.69
N PRO A 43 6.53 21.54 -6.94
CA PRO A 43 5.52 20.64 -7.51
C PRO A 43 5.98 19.18 -7.55
N THR A 44 7.22 18.93 -7.97
CA THR A 44 7.83 17.59 -8.00
C THR A 44 7.90 16.95 -6.62
N TRP A 45 8.26 17.71 -5.59
CA TRP A 45 8.35 17.21 -4.21
C TRP A 45 6.97 16.88 -3.61
N VAL A 46 6.00 17.74 -3.88
CA VAL A 46 4.66 17.70 -3.28
C VAL A 46 3.79 16.62 -3.91
N THR A 47 3.89 16.42 -5.23
CA THR A 47 2.97 15.56 -5.98
C THR A 47 2.93 14.11 -5.46
N PRO A 48 4.04 13.42 -5.16
CA PRO A 48 4.01 12.06 -4.61
C PRO A 48 3.32 11.96 -3.25
N VAL A 49 3.57 12.93 -2.36
CA VAL A 49 2.94 13.02 -1.03
C VAL A 49 1.45 13.34 -1.17
N TRP A 50 1.10 14.18 -2.15
CA TRP A 50 -0.28 14.52 -2.46
C TRP A 50 -1.07 13.30 -2.94
N VAL A 51 -0.52 12.47 -3.83
CA VAL A 51 -1.15 11.22 -4.29
C VAL A 51 -1.52 10.33 -3.11
N LEU A 52 -0.61 10.14 -2.16
CA LEU A 52 -0.88 9.40 -0.92
C LEU A 52 -1.95 10.06 -0.05
N SER A 53 -1.91 11.38 0.09
CA SER A 53 -2.93 12.14 0.82
C SER A 53 -4.33 11.97 0.22
N VAL A 54 -4.45 11.97 -1.12
CA VAL A 54 -5.72 11.72 -1.80
C VAL A 54 -6.21 10.31 -1.51
N GLY A 55 -5.32 9.31 -1.51
CA GLY A 55 -5.65 7.95 -1.11
C GLY A 55 -6.17 7.86 0.34
N LEU A 56 -5.49 8.51 1.28
CA LEU A 56 -5.92 8.57 2.70
C LEU A 56 -7.27 9.27 2.86
N LEU A 57 -7.50 10.37 2.13
CA LEU A 57 -8.79 11.08 2.12
C LEU A 57 -9.91 10.21 1.55
N LEU A 58 -9.66 9.53 0.42
CA LEU A 58 -10.63 8.59 -0.17
C LEU A 58 -10.92 7.43 0.80
N GLY A 59 -9.89 6.88 1.44
CA GLY A 59 -10.05 5.84 2.48
C GLY A 59 -10.89 6.33 3.65
N LEU A 60 -10.65 7.55 4.14
CA LEU A 60 -11.43 8.16 5.22
C LEU A 60 -12.89 8.37 4.79
N LEU A 61 -13.13 8.92 3.60
CA LEU A 61 -14.47 9.10 3.04
C LEU A 61 -15.19 7.77 2.86
N LEU A 62 -14.49 6.74 2.38
CA LEU A 62 -15.02 5.39 2.25
C LEU A 62 -15.40 4.81 3.61
N SER A 63 -14.54 4.92 4.62
CA SER A 63 -14.85 4.50 5.99
C SER A 63 -16.07 5.23 6.55
N VAL A 64 -16.13 6.56 6.41
CA VAL A 64 -17.27 7.36 6.89
C VAL A 64 -18.55 6.99 6.15
N ALA A 65 -18.50 6.78 4.84
CA ALA A 65 -19.66 6.40 4.03
C ALA A 65 -20.16 4.99 4.39
N VAL A 66 -19.27 4.00 4.46
CA VAL A 66 -19.62 2.61 4.79
C VAL A 66 -20.18 2.52 6.20
N TYR A 67 -19.47 3.03 7.22
CA TYR A 67 -19.97 2.96 8.60
C TYR A 67 -21.15 3.90 8.85
N GLY A 68 -21.27 5.01 8.11
CA GLY A 68 -22.47 5.84 8.08
C GLY A 68 -23.68 5.06 7.57
N LEU A 69 -23.54 4.32 6.48
CA LEU A 69 -24.58 3.44 5.95
C LEU A 69 -24.93 2.29 6.91
N LEU A 70 -23.92 1.63 7.48
CA LEU A 70 -24.13 0.55 8.47
C LEU A 70 -24.83 1.09 9.73
N SER A 71 -24.49 2.30 10.16
CA SER A 71 -25.16 3.02 11.25
C SER A 71 -26.62 3.34 10.91
N LEU A 72 -26.96 3.68 9.67
CA LEU A 72 -28.35 3.83 9.24
C LEU A 72 -29.10 2.49 9.24
N LEU A 73 -28.47 1.41 8.77
CA LEU A 73 -29.05 0.06 8.81
C LEU A 73 -29.31 -0.44 10.23
N SER A 74 -28.54 0.04 11.22
CA SER A 74 -28.74 -0.29 12.65
C SER A 74 -30.11 0.13 13.20
N PHE A 75 -30.82 1.08 12.57
CA PHE A 75 -32.16 1.48 13.00
C PHE A 75 -33.23 0.43 12.71
N VAL A 76 -32.95 -0.53 11.82
CA VAL A 76 -33.84 -1.65 11.53
C VAL A 76 -33.68 -2.68 12.65
N PRO A 77 -34.71 -2.93 13.51
CA PRO A 77 -34.57 -3.73 14.73
C PRO A 77 -33.93 -5.13 14.55
N PRO A 78 -34.28 -5.95 13.53
CA PRO A 78 -33.64 -7.25 13.36
C PRO A 78 -32.16 -7.18 13.00
N LEU A 79 -31.71 -6.11 12.33
CA LEU A 79 -30.30 -5.93 11.95
C LEU A 79 -29.48 -5.31 13.08
N GLY A 80 -30.04 -4.29 13.76
CA GLY A 80 -29.37 -3.57 14.84
C GLY A 80 -29.15 -4.39 16.12
N HIS A 81 -29.98 -5.41 16.36
CA HIS A 81 -29.89 -6.32 17.52
C HIS A 81 -29.26 -7.68 17.17
N LEU A 82 -28.81 -7.88 15.92
CA LEU A 82 -28.28 -9.15 15.45
C LEU A 82 -27.08 -9.65 16.29
N ALA A 83 -26.23 -8.71 16.73
CA ALA A 83 -25.02 -8.98 17.50
C ALA A 83 -25.23 -8.98 19.03
N ASP A 84 -26.46 -8.78 19.52
CA ASP A 84 -26.75 -8.82 20.97
C ASP A 84 -26.52 -10.22 21.54
N ASN A 85 -26.85 -11.24 20.74
CA ASN A 85 -26.44 -12.60 21.02
C ASN A 85 -25.09 -12.86 20.36
N SER A 86 -24.04 -12.96 21.19
CA SER A 86 -22.66 -13.18 20.74
C SER A 86 -22.52 -14.36 19.77
N LYS A 87 -23.28 -15.46 19.96
CA LYS A 87 -23.22 -16.61 19.03
C LYS A 87 -23.77 -16.26 17.66
N VAL A 88 -24.94 -15.61 17.59
CA VAL A 88 -25.59 -15.24 16.33
C VAL A 88 -24.75 -14.21 15.57
N GLY A 89 -24.23 -13.19 16.27
CA GLY A 89 -23.35 -12.18 15.68
C GLY A 89 -22.07 -12.80 15.10
N ILE A 90 -21.40 -13.69 15.84
CA ILE A 90 -20.19 -14.37 15.35
C ILE A 90 -20.51 -15.28 14.17
N THR A 91 -21.58 -16.09 14.23
CA THR A 91 -21.96 -16.97 13.13
C THR A 91 -22.32 -16.19 11.87
N ALA A 92 -23.09 -15.11 11.98
CA ALA A 92 -23.40 -14.24 10.84
C ALA A 92 -22.14 -13.60 10.25
N SER A 93 -21.21 -13.16 11.11
CA SER A 93 -19.93 -12.57 10.67
C SER A 93 -19.05 -13.57 9.95
N LEU A 94 -19.02 -14.84 10.41
CA LEU A 94 -18.27 -15.91 9.76
C LEU A 94 -18.87 -16.30 8.41
N ILE A 95 -20.21 -16.32 8.28
CA ILE A 95 -20.88 -16.60 7.00
C ILE A 95 -20.57 -15.48 5.99
N LEU A 96 -20.79 -14.21 6.37
CA LEU A 96 -20.49 -13.07 5.51
C LEU A 96 -19.00 -12.98 5.19
N GLY A 97 -18.13 -13.20 6.18
CA GLY A 97 -16.69 -13.21 6.01
C GLY A 97 -16.21 -14.32 5.08
N GLY A 98 -16.83 -15.50 5.16
CA GLY A 98 -16.61 -16.60 4.22
C GLY A 98 -17.00 -16.23 2.79
N LEU A 99 -18.14 -15.56 2.58
CA LEU A 99 -18.56 -15.08 1.26
C LEU A 99 -17.58 -14.05 0.68
N PHE A 100 -17.18 -13.06 1.48
CA PHE A 100 -16.15 -12.10 1.07
C PHE A 100 -14.81 -12.77 0.76
N SER A 101 -14.42 -13.75 1.58
CA SER A 101 -13.17 -14.50 1.37
C SER A 101 -13.19 -15.29 0.06
N VAL A 102 -14.31 -15.96 -0.25
CA VAL A 102 -14.48 -16.68 -1.53
C VAL A 102 -14.43 -15.71 -2.71
N GLY A 103 -15.10 -14.56 -2.62
CA GLY A 103 -15.07 -13.54 -3.67
C GLY A 103 -13.69 -12.92 -3.88
N LEU A 104 -12.95 -12.64 -2.80
CA LEU A 104 -11.56 -12.16 -2.90
C LEU A 104 -10.64 -13.24 -3.46
N CYS A 105 -10.76 -14.49 -3.00
CA CYS A 105 -9.96 -15.59 -3.51
C CYS A 105 -10.22 -15.86 -4.99
N SER A 106 -11.48 -15.88 -5.44
CA SER A 106 -11.80 -16.10 -6.85
C SER A 106 -11.29 -14.98 -7.76
N ALA A 107 -11.20 -13.75 -7.25
CA ALA A 107 -10.69 -12.60 -7.99
C ALA A 107 -9.16 -12.56 -8.07
N TYR A 108 -8.46 -12.79 -6.94
CA TYR A 108 -7.02 -12.53 -6.84
C TYR A 108 -6.12 -13.77 -6.90
N VAL A 109 -6.59 -14.96 -6.50
CA VAL A 109 -5.78 -16.18 -6.54
C VAL A 109 -5.35 -16.55 -7.97
N PRO A 110 -6.20 -16.45 -9.01
CA PRO A 110 -5.79 -16.73 -10.39
C PRO A 110 -4.66 -15.82 -10.90
N LEU A 111 -4.52 -14.63 -10.32
CA LEU A 111 -3.47 -13.66 -10.67
C LEU A 111 -2.12 -13.99 -10.03
N GLY A 112 -2.09 -14.87 -9.03
CA GLY A 112 -0.89 -15.16 -8.23
C GLY A 112 0.14 -16.10 -8.88
N GLY A 113 -0.10 -16.57 -10.11
CA GLY A 113 0.80 -17.45 -10.85
C GLY A 113 1.22 -18.70 -10.06
N GLU A 114 2.52 -19.02 -10.09
CA GLU A 114 3.12 -20.20 -9.44
C GLU A 114 2.95 -20.20 -7.91
N TYR A 115 2.92 -19.02 -7.27
CA TYR A 115 2.82 -18.86 -5.82
C TYR A 115 1.42 -18.47 -5.33
N SER A 116 0.39 -18.68 -6.16
CA SER A 116 -1.01 -18.36 -5.87
C SER A 116 -1.52 -18.90 -4.52
N SER A 117 -0.98 -20.02 -4.05
CA SER A 117 -1.32 -20.61 -2.75
C SER A 117 -0.99 -19.70 -1.55
N SER A 118 -0.01 -18.81 -1.67
CA SER A 118 0.35 -17.87 -0.60
C SER A 118 -0.72 -16.79 -0.37
N LEU A 119 -1.59 -16.53 -1.35
CA LEU A 119 -2.64 -15.50 -1.25
C LEU A 119 -3.84 -15.91 -0.40
N PHE A 120 -4.07 -17.21 -0.17
CA PHE A 120 -5.29 -17.67 0.50
C PHE A 120 -5.47 -17.06 1.88
N MET A 121 -4.47 -17.17 2.76
CA MET A 121 -4.59 -16.72 4.14
C MET A 121 -4.78 -15.19 4.29
N PRO A 122 -4.03 -14.29 3.61
CA PRO A 122 -4.28 -12.85 3.72
C PRO A 122 -5.64 -12.47 3.13
N LEU A 123 -6.06 -13.08 2.01
CA LEU A 123 -7.38 -12.81 1.42
C LEU A 123 -8.52 -13.29 2.33
N ILE A 124 -8.37 -14.45 2.99
CA ILE A 124 -9.32 -14.94 3.99
C ILE A 124 -9.35 -14.01 5.21
N CYS A 125 -8.19 -13.57 5.71
CA CYS A 125 -8.13 -12.62 6.82
C CYS A 125 -8.84 -11.30 6.49
N MET A 126 -8.60 -10.74 5.29
CA MET A 126 -9.31 -9.54 4.83
C MET A 126 -10.81 -9.79 4.69
N GLY A 127 -11.22 -10.91 4.10
CA GLY A 127 -12.62 -11.30 3.98
C GLY A 127 -13.33 -11.43 5.34
N LEU A 128 -12.67 -12.05 6.33
CA LEU A 128 -13.16 -12.13 7.69
C LEU A 128 -13.27 -10.76 8.36
N ILE A 129 -12.27 -9.88 8.21
CA ILE A 129 -12.34 -8.51 8.73
C ILE A 129 -13.55 -7.78 8.12
N LEU A 130 -13.78 -7.89 6.80
CA LEU A 130 -14.93 -7.26 6.15
C LEU A 130 -16.27 -7.84 6.63
N GLY A 131 -16.37 -9.16 6.79
CA GLY A 131 -17.57 -9.82 7.30
C GLY A 131 -17.93 -9.39 8.73
N PHE A 132 -16.92 -9.35 9.61
CA PHE A 132 -17.09 -8.83 10.97
C PHE A 132 -17.39 -7.32 10.97
N ALA A 133 -16.75 -6.54 10.10
CA ALA A 133 -16.97 -5.10 9.99
C ALA A 133 -18.41 -4.76 9.61
N VAL A 134 -19.02 -5.54 8.70
CA VAL A 134 -20.43 -5.37 8.32
C VAL A 134 -21.35 -5.68 9.51
N VAL A 135 -21.22 -6.86 10.12
CA VAL A 135 -22.14 -7.29 11.20
C VAL A 135 -22.01 -6.42 12.45
N PHE A 136 -20.78 -6.22 12.93
CA PHE A 136 -20.53 -5.40 14.11
C PHE A 136 -20.64 -3.90 13.82
N GLY A 137 -20.48 -3.47 12.56
CA GLY A 137 -20.77 -2.09 12.15
C GLY A 137 -22.25 -1.76 12.17
N MET A 138 -23.14 -2.72 11.87
CA MET A 138 -24.60 -2.57 12.00
C MET A 138 -25.09 -2.60 13.45
N TRP A 139 -24.25 -2.96 14.41
CA TRP A 139 -24.66 -3.13 15.80
C TRP A 139 -25.00 -1.78 16.45
N HIS A 140 -26.15 -1.70 17.13
CA HIS A 140 -26.60 -0.47 17.78
C HIS A 140 -25.58 0.11 18.78
N ARG A 141 -24.78 -0.76 19.42
CA ARG A 141 -23.70 -0.37 20.34
C ARG A 141 -22.59 0.41 19.62
N THR A 142 -22.16 -0.06 18.45
CA THR A 142 -21.13 0.60 17.64
C THR A 142 -21.57 2.00 17.22
N ARG A 143 -22.85 2.17 16.90
CA ARG A 143 -23.42 3.50 16.64
C ARG A 143 -23.34 4.43 17.85
N ALA A 144 -23.71 3.93 19.04
CA ALA A 144 -23.72 4.73 20.26
C ALA A 144 -22.31 5.17 20.67
N GLU A 145 -21.32 4.31 20.49
CA GLU A 145 -19.92 4.54 20.87
C GLU A 145 -19.07 5.19 19.76
N TRP A 146 -19.66 5.57 18.61
CA TRP A 146 -18.91 6.01 17.43
C TRP A 146 -17.96 7.18 17.70
N ARG A 147 -18.38 8.15 18.52
CA ARG A 147 -17.54 9.30 18.89
C ARG A 147 -16.39 8.89 19.80
N ASP A 148 -16.68 8.04 20.79
CA ASP A 148 -15.68 7.54 21.74
C ASP A 148 -14.58 6.76 21.01
N MET A 149 -14.96 6.00 19.96
CA MET A 149 -14.02 5.26 19.12
C MET A 149 -12.96 6.14 18.46
N LEU A 150 -13.31 7.37 18.06
CA LEU A 150 -12.38 8.29 17.41
C LEU A 150 -11.46 9.01 18.41
N SER A 151 -11.93 9.23 19.63
CA SER A 151 -11.19 9.98 20.66
C SER A 151 -10.38 9.11 21.63
N GLU A 152 -10.59 7.80 21.66
CA GLU A 152 -10.00 6.93 22.67
C GLU A 152 -8.68 6.24 22.23
N GLY A 153 -7.64 6.46 23.02
CA GLY A 153 -6.40 5.67 23.00
C GLY A 153 -5.53 5.89 21.78
N VAL A 154 -5.37 4.86 20.97
CA VAL A 154 -4.37 4.79 19.89
C VAL A 154 -4.90 5.39 18.58
N VAL A 155 -6.22 5.27 18.37
CA VAL A 155 -6.95 5.77 17.19
C VAL A 155 -6.72 7.25 16.91
N PRO A 156 -6.80 8.19 17.89
CA PRO A 156 -6.58 9.61 17.60
C PRO A 156 -5.19 9.91 17.04
N TYR A 157 -4.14 9.17 17.43
CA TYR A 157 -2.80 9.37 16.87
C TYR A 157 -2.73 8.91 15.41
N LEU A 158 -3.31 7.75 15.09
CA LEU A 158 -3.38 7.25 13.71
C LEU A 158 -4.18 8.20 12.81
N LEU A 159 -5.34 8.67 13.29
CA LEU A 159 -6.18 9.62 12.58
C LEU A 159 -5.54 11.01 12.49
N ALA A 160 -4.78 11.45 13.51
CA ALA A 160 -4.05 12.71 13.46
C ALA A 160 -2.94 12.67 12.40
N THR A 161 -2.17 11.58 12.32
CA THR A 161 -1.15 11.42 11.27
C THR A 161 -1.79 11.44 9.87
N ALA A 162 -2.86 10.66 9.67
CA ALA A 162 -3.60 10.68 8.41
C ALA A 162 -4.23 12.05 8.12
N GLY A 163 -4.74 12.74 9.15
CA GLY A 163 -5.31 14.07 9.08
C GLY A 163 -4.29 15.15 8.72
N VAL A 164 -3.07 15.07 9.24
CA VAL A 164 -1.97 15.96 8.86
C VAL A 164 -1.63 15.79 7.39
N PHE A 165 -1.55 14.54 6.90
CA PHE A 165 -1.35 14.26 5.48
C PHE A 165 -2.50 14.81 4.63
N ALA A 166 -3.75 14.54 5.03
CA ALA A 166 -4.94 15.04 4.37
C ALA A 166 -4.97 16.58 4.26
N VAL A 167 -4.69 17.28 5.36
CA VAL A 167 -4.63 18.75 5.38
C VAL A 167 -3.48 19.26 4.51
N PHE A 168 -2.31 18.63 4.59
CA PHE A 168 -1.16 18.96 3.76
C PHE A 168 -1.49 18.80 2.27
N GLY A 169 -2.04 17.66 1.85
CA GLY A 169 -2.43 17.43 0.46
C GLY A 169 -3.50 18.40 -0.04
N LEU A 170 -4.52 18.69 0.77
CA LEU A 170 -5.52 19.70 0.40
C LEU A 170 -4.89 21.10 0.23
N ALA A 171 -4.04 21.53 1.17
CA ALA A 171 -3.34 22.81 1.10
C ALA A 171 -2.39 22.89 -0.12
N CYS A 172 -1.79 21.77 -0.48
CA CYS A 172 -0.83 21.65 -1.58
C CYS A 172 -1.46 21.42 -2.96
N THR A 173 -2.77 21.17 -3.05
CA THR A 173 -3.49 20.90 -4.31
C THR A 173 -3.24 21.92 -5.44
N PRO A 174 -3.10 23.24 -5.21
CA PRO A 174 -2.79 24.18 -6.31
C PRO A 174 -1.36 24.05 -6.86
N LEU A 175 -0.46 23.38 -6.15
CA LEU A 175 0.96 23.22 -6.49
C LEU A 175 1.25 21.90 -7.23
N VAL A 176 0.25 21.06 -7.47
CA VAL A 176 0.40 19.71 -8.01
C VAL A 176 0.44 19.73 -9.55
N ASP A 177 1.40 18.99 -10.10
CA ASP A 177 1.52 18.77 -11.54
C ASP A 177 0.42 17.80 -12.03
N GLU A 178 -0.16 18.09 -13.19
CA GLU A 178 -1.11 17.19 -13.91
C GLU A 178 -2.31 16.68 -13.08
N ARG A 179 -2.75 17.47 -12.09
CA ARG A 179 -3.84 17.15 -11.13
C ARG A 179 -5.09 16.52 -11.75
N ALA A 180 -5.56 17.02 -12.90
CA ALA A 180 -6.77 16.54 -13.55
C ALA A 180 -6.55 15.16 -14.18
N GLY A 181 -5.38 14.93 -14.77
CA GLY A 181 -4.99 13.64 -15.32
C GLY A 181 -4.92 12.55 -14.25
N ILE A 182 -4.38 12.87 -13.07
CA ILE A 182 -4.29 11.94 -11.94
C ILE A 182 -5.69 11.56 -11.43
N LEU A 183 -6.57 12.54 -11.20
CA LEU A 183 -7.91 12.29 -10.66
C LEU A 183 -8.82 11.56 -11.65
N ASP A 184 -8.78 11.91 -12.93
CA ASP A 184 -9.53 11.21 -13.98
C ASP A 184 -9.06 9.75 -14.12
N SER A 185 -7.76 9.51 -13.91
CA SER A 185 -7.17 8.17 -13.96
C SER A 185 -7.65 7.24 -12.84
N VAL A 186 -8.13 7.77 -11.71
CA VAL A 186 -8.62 6.94 -10.59
C VAL A 186 -9.79 6.04 -11.00
N GLN A 187 -10.67 6.52 -11.88
CA GLN A 187 -11.83 5.75 -12.36
C GLN A 187 -11.43 4.63 -13.33
N ALA A 188 -10.27 4.77 -13.97
CA ALA A 188 -9.72 3.78 -14.90
C ALA A 188 -8.82 2.74 -14.20
N VAL A 189 -8.63 2.83 -12.89
CA VAL A 189 -7.85 1.85 -12.11
C VAL A 189 -8.58 0.51 -12.07
N ASN A 190 -7.95 -0.52 -12.63
CA ASN A 190 -8.45 -1.88 -12.53
C ASN A 190 -8.14 -2.44 -11.14
N LEU A 191 -9.20 -2.73 -10.37
CA LEU A 191 -9.07 -3.37 -9.05
C LEU A 191 -8.71 -4.85 -9.15
N VAL A 192 -9.08 -5.53 -10.25
CA VAL A 192 -8.87 -6.96 -10.44
C VAL A 192 -8.29 -7.21 -11.83
N GLY A 193 -7.13 -7.86 -11.88
CA GLY A 193 -6.42 -8.23 -13.11
C GLY A 193 -5.68 -7.07 -13.79
N ASP A 194 -4.98 -7.39 -14.88
CA ASP A 194 -4.12 -6.44 -15.62
C ASP A 194 -4.90 -5.53 -16.58
N GLY A 195 -6.23 -5.48 -16.47
CA GLY A 195 -7.09 -4.69 -17.36
C GLY A 195 -7.19 -5.24 -18.78
N THR A 196 -6.71 -6.47 -19.02
CA THR A 196 -6.74 -7.13 -20.32
C THR A 196 -8.15 -7.64 -20.64
N LYS A 197 -8.75 -7.09 -21.69
CA LYS A 197 -10.00 -7.57 -22.29
C LYS A 197 -9.68 -8.22 -23.62
N VAL A 198 -9.89 -9.53 -23.69
CA VAL A 198 -9.79 -10.29 -24.94
C VAL A 198 -11.17 -10.36 -25.57
N VAL A 199 -11.31 -9.81 -26.78
CA VAL A 199 -12.52 -9.86 -27.59
C VAL A 199 -12.22 -10.66 -28.85
N THR A 200 -12.94 -11.77 -29.01
CA THR A 200 -12.84 -12.60 -30.21
C THR A 200 -14.00 -12.29 -31.13
N VAL A 201 -13.70 -11.88 -32.36
CA VAL A 201 -14.69 -11.64 -33.41
C VAL A 201 -14.49 -12.66 -34.51
N SER A 202 -15.56 -13.40 -34.83
CA SER A 202 -15.58 -14.30 -35.98
C SER A 202 -16.23 -13.58 -37.16
N ILE A 203 -15.52 -13.52 -38.27
CA ILE A 203 -15.94 -12.83 -39.48
C ILE A 203 -16.30 -13.90 -40.51
N PRO A 204 -17.55 -13.91 -41.02
CA PRO A 204 -17.97 -14.88 -42.01
C PRO A 204 -17.15 -14.71 -43.29
N ALA A 205 -16.81 -15.82 -43.94
CA ALA A 205 -16.29 -15.77 -45.29
C ALA A 205 -17.42 -15.48 -46.27
N THR A 206 -17.11 -14.73 -47.33
CA THR A 206 -17.99 -14.54 -48.48
C THR A 206 -17.45 -15.37 -49.65
N PRO A 207 -17.81 -16.66 -49.76
CA PRO A 207 -17.22 -17.55 -50.76
C PRO A 207 -17.54 -17.18 -52.22
N GLU A 208 -18.51 -16.30 -52.45
CA GLU A 208 -18.91 -15.83 -53.79
C GLU A 208 -18.01 -14.70 -54.35
N ILE A 209 -17.31 -13.96 -53.49
CA ILE A 209 -16.46 -12.83 -53.83
C ILE A 209 -15.21 -12.92 -52.95
N ALA A 210 -14.17 -13.58 -53.42
CA ALA A 210 -12.90 -13.74 -52.70
C ALA A 210 -11.84 -12.78 -53.25
N GLY A 211 -11.16 -12.03 -52.39
CA GLY A 211 -10.09 -11.12 -52.77
C GLY A 211 -10.36 -9.67 -52.37
N GLU A 212 -10.01 -8.70 -53.23
CA GLU A 212 -10.09 -7.26 -52.88
C GLU A 212 -11.53 -6.73 -52.77
N ASP A 213 -12.48 -7.46 -53.37
CA ASP A 213 -13.89 -7.09 -53.50
C ASP A 213 -14.79 -7.65 -52.37
N SER A 214 -14.23 -8.38 -51.39
CA SER A 214 -14.99 -8.87 -50.22
C SER A 214 -15.60 -7.70 -49.41
N PRO A 215 -16.85 -7.78 -48.92
CA PRO A 215 -17.43 -6.69 -48.13
C PRO A 215 -16.73 -6.51 -46.77
N PHE A 216 -16.67 -5.28 -46.30
CA PHE A 216 -16.22 -4.95 -44.95
C PHE A 216 -17.38 -5.18 -43.96
N HIS A 217 -17.17 -6.07 -42.98
CA HIS A 217 -18.17 -6.35 -41.94
C HIS A 217 -17.91 -5.52 -40.69
N VAL A 218 -18.96 -4.95 -40.10
CA VAL A 218 -18.86 -4.22 -38.83
C VAL A 218 -18.37 -5.16 -37.72
N ALA A 219 -17.29 -4.80 -37.02
CA ALA A 219 -16.72 -5.64 -35.97
C ALA A 219 -17.57 -5.66 -34.68
N ASN A 220 -18.41 -4.64 -34.45
CA ASN A 220 -19.25 -4.47 -33.27
C ASN A 220 -18.49 -4.67 -31.93
N ILE A 221 -17.27 -4.13 -31.84
CA ILE A 221 -16.45 -4.18 -30.63
C ILE A 221 -16.59 -2.83 -29.91
N ASP A 222 -17.03 -2.84 -28.66
CA ASP A 222 -17.01 -1.64 -27.81
C ASP A 222 -15.62 -1.49 -27.15
N TYR A 223 -14.87 -0.47 -27.54
CA TYR A 223 -13.55 -0.17 -26.98
C TYR A 223 -13.34 1.34 -26.77
N GLN A 224 -12.61 1.70 -25.71
CA GLN A 224 -12.28 3.09 -25.37
C GLN A 224 -10.77 3.32 -25.48
N LEU A 225 -10.30 3.77 -26.65
CA LEU A 225 -8.87 3.98 -26.93
C LEU A 225 -8.14 4.89 -25.93
N ARG A 226 -8.85 5.80 -25.25
CA ARG A 226 -8.26 6.72 -24.27
C ARG A 226 -7.58 5.99 -23.10
N ASN A 227 -8.05 4.78 -22.77
CA ASN A 227 -7.56 4.00 -21.63
C ASN A 227 -6.77 2.76 -22.07
N VAL A 228 -6.58 2.54 -23.38
CA VAL A 228 -5.86 1.37 -23.92
C VAL A 228 -4.37 1.70 -23.93
N SER A 229 -3.57 1.00 -23.12
CA SER A 229 -2.11 1.15 -23.13
C SER A 229 -1.44 0.24 -24.16
N GLU A 230 -1.97 -0.97 -24.34
CA GLU A 230 -1.50 -1.94 -25.33
C GLU A 230 -2.70 -2.58 -26.03
N LEU A 231 -2.66 -2.66 -27.36
CA LEU A 231 -3.63 -3.36 -28.18
C LEU A 231 -2.89 -4.39 -29.02
N THR A 232 -3.16 -5.66 -28.79
CA THR A 232 -2.65 -6.75 -29.62
C THR A 232 -3.77 -7.29 -30.49
N ILE A 233 -3.56 -7.34 -31.80
CA ILE A 233 -4.50 -7.92 -32.76
C ILE A 233 -3.83 -9.14 -33.38
N GLU A 234 -4.46 -10.30 -33.18
CA GLU A 234 -4.03 -11.56 -33.78
C GLU A 234 -5.15 -12.10 -34.65
N SER A 235 -4.82 -12.61 -35.83
CA SER A 235 -5.79 -13.31 -36.67
C SER A 235 -5.22 -14.62 -37.17
N ASP A 236 -6.10 -15.62 -37.23
CA ASP A 236 -5.83 -16.91 -37.86
C ASP A 236 -5.71 -16.82 -39.39
N ARG A 237 -6.11 -15.70 -40.00
CA ARG A 237 -6.17 -15.48 -41.46
C ARG A 237 -5.77 -14.06 -41.82
N THR A 238 -5.54 -13.81 -43.12
CA THR A 238 -5.22 -12.45 -43.58
C THR A 238 -6.47 -11.57 -43.63
N ILE A 239 -6.50 -10.53 -42.78
CA ILE A 239 -7.62 -9.58 -42.68
C ILE A 239 -7.16 -8.15 -42.99
N MET A 240 -8.13 -7.31 -43.37
CA MET A 240 -7.94 -5.87 -43.52
C MET A 240 -8.86 -5.12 -42.55
N LEU A 241 -8.29 -4.21 -41.76
CA LEU A 241 -9.01 -3.33 -40.84
C LEU A 241 -9.28 -1.99 -41.54
N GLY A 242 -10.55 -1.58 -41.61
CA GLY A 242 -10.99 -0.32 -42.21
C GLY A 242 -11.92 0.48 -41.29
N ASP A 243 -12.17 1.75 -41.64
CA ASP A 243 -13.04 2.66 -40.87
C ASP A 243 -14.44 2.89 -41.51
N ALA A 244 -14.75 2.20 -42.61
CA ALA A 244 -16.02 2.28 -43.32
C ALA A 244 -16.36 0.95 -44.05
N GLU A 245 -17.58 0.83 -44.56
CA GLU A 245 -18.04 -0.33 -45.35
C GLU A 245 -17.48 -0.36 -46.79
N ASP A 246 -17.17 0.80 -47.36
CA ASP A 246 -16.71 0.98 -48.75
C ASP A 246 -15.36 1.73 -48.78
N PRO A 247 -14.39 1.28 -49.60
CA PRO A 247 -13.14 2.00 -49.87
C PRO A 247 -13.27 3.50 -50.16
N ALA A 248 -14.39 3.95 -50.76
CA ALA A 248 -14.63 5.37 -51.03
C ALA A 248 -14.90 6.21 -49.76
N GLY A 249 -15.25 5.57 -48.64
CA GLY A 249 -15.58 6.20 -47.37
C GLY A 249 -14.45 6.22 -46.34
N PHE A 250 -13.26 5.71 -46.67
CA PHE A 250 -12.16 5.62 -45.73
C PHE A 250 -11.56 6.99 -45.40
N ASN A 251 -11.49 7.32 -44.12
CA ASN A 251 -10.72 8.46 -43.63
C ASN A 251 -9.32 8.04 -43.15
N ARG A 252 -9.03 6.73 -43.11
CA ARG A 252 -7.76 6.17 -42.66
C ARG A 252 -7.27 5.09 -43.62
N THR A 253 -5.95 4.93 -43.73
CA THR A 253 -5.38 3.84 -44.53
C THR A 253 -5.72 2.50 -43.87
N PRO A 254 -6.31 1.55 -44.61
CA PRO A 254 -6.62 0.24 -44.07
C PRO A 254 -5.36 -0.49 -43.60
N VAL A 255 -5.45 -1.13 -42.43
CA VAL A 255 -4.32 -1.86 -41.83
C VAL A 255 -4.47 -3.33 -42.14
N ARG A 256 -3.43 -3.92 -42.75
CA ARG A 256 -3.37 -5.35 -43.04
C ARG A 256 -2.81 -6.10 -41.84
N VAL A 257 -3.46 -7.18 -41.44
CA VAL A 257 -2.95 -8.15 -40.45
C VAL A 257 -2.83 -9.49 -41.15
N ASN A 258 -1.62 -10.06 -41.19
CA ASN A 258 -1.36 -11.34 -41.84
C ASN A 258 -1.64 -12.51 -40.88
N GLU A 259 -1.86 -13.71 -41.45
CA GLU A 259 -2.02 -14.95 -40.68
C GLU A 259 -0.86 -15.18 -39.71
N GLY A 260 -1.18 -15.34 -38.43
CA GLY A 260 -0.20 -15.63 -37.37
C GLY A 260 0.72 -14.47 -36.98
N GLU A 261 0.52 -13.28 -37.56
CA GLU A 261 1.25 -12.06 -37.19
C GLU A 261 0.47 -11.31 -36.10
N SER A 262 1.12 -11.00 -34.98
CA SER A 262 0.54 -10.20 -33.92
C SER A 262 0.88 -8.72 -34.12
N LEU A 263 -0.13 -7.92 -34.45
CA LEU A 263 0.03 -6.47 -34.52
C LEU A 263 -0.10 -5.91 -33.11
N VAL A 264 1.01 -5.44 -32.55
CA VAL A 264 1.07 -4.84 -31.21
C VAL A 264 1.13 -3.33 -31.35
N PHE A 265 0.14 -2.65 -30.76
CA PHE A 265 0.11 -1.20 -30.61
C PHE A 265 0.37 -0.85 -29.16
N ARG A 266 1.30 0.08 -28.91
CA ARG A 266 1.59 0.60 -27.56
C ARG A 266 1.45 2.11 -27.54
N TYR A 267 0.71 2.62 -26.57
CA TYR A 267 0.54 4.06 -26.39
C TYR A 267 1.87 4.77 -26.06
N GLU A 268 2.77 4.10 -25.35
CA GLU A 268 4.11 4.63 -24.98
C GLU A 268 4.99 4.93 -26.19
N ASP A 269 4.89 4.11 -27.25
CA ASP A 269 5.66 4.25 -28.49
C ASP A 269 5.15 5.41 -29.37
N ARG A 270 4.05 6.08 -28.96
CA ARG A 270 3.35 7.16 -29.68
C ARG A 270 2.90 6.75 -31.09
N ASP A 271 2.65 5.46 -31.28
CA ASP A 271 2.13 4.95 -32.54
C ASP A 271 0.73 5.49 -32.81
N VAL A 272 0.30 5.37 -34.06
CA VAL A 272 -1.08 5.65 -34.44
C VAL A 272 -1.88 4.37 -34.25
N PRO A 273 -2.99 4.38 -33.46
CA PRO A 273 -3.74 3.16 -33.17
C PRO A 273 -4.26 2.52 -34.47
N PRO A 274 -4.09 1.21 -34.70
CA PRO A 274 -4.49 0.55 -35.95
C PRO A 274 -6.01 0.46 -36.14
N VAL A 275 -6.79 0.87 -35.13
CA VAL A 275 -8.25 0.90 -35.12
C VAL A 275 -8.77 2.35 -35.01
N PRO A 276 -9.97 2.67 -35.53
CA PRO A 276 -10.60 3.99 -35.42
C PRO A 276 -10.83 4.43 -33.96
N SER A 277 -10.87 5.75 -33.70
CA SER A 277 -11.22 6.29 -32.37
C SER A 277 -12.63 5.94 -31.92
N ASP A 278 -13.55 5.82 -32.88
CA ASP A 278 -14.95 5.46 -32.68
C ASP A 278 -15.17 3.96 -32.96
N PRO A 279 -15.55 3.15 -31.97
CA PRO A 279 -15.75 1.71 -32.13
C PRO A 279 -16.81 1.34 -33.18
N THR A 280 -17.80 2.20 -33.42
CA THR A 280 -18.87 1.94 -34.40
C THR A 280 -18.37 1.96 -35.85
N ARG A 281 -17.21 2.56 -36.09
CA ARG A 281 -16.59 2.68 -37.41
C ARG A 281 -15.63 1.54 -37.72
N LEU A 282 -15.33 0.66 -36.78
CA LEU A 282 -14.41 -0.45 -37.03
C LEU A 282 -15.07 -1.50 -37.94
N HIS A 283 -14.55 -1.64 -39.15
CA HIS A 283 -14.95 -2.68 -40.07
C HIS A 283 -13.76 -3.59 -40.42
N ILE A 284 -14.04 -4.86 -40.64
CA ILE A 284 -13.02 -5.87 -40.93
C ILE A 284 -13.43 -6.63 -42.19
N GLN A 285 -12.50 -6.73 -43.12
CA GLN A 285 -12.65 -7.50 -44.35
C GLN A 285 -11.84 -8.80 -44.22
N ASN A 286 -12.52 -9.94 -44.42
CA ASN A 286 -11.88 -11.23 -44.60
C ASN A 286 -11.68 -11.49 -46.10
N ARG A 287 -10.43 -11.70 -46.52
CA ARG A 287 -10.09 -11.95 -47.94
C ARG A 287 -10.02 -13.44 -48.28
N GLU A 288 -10.21 -14.33 -47.31
CA GLU A 288 -10.08 -15.77 -47.46
C GLU A 288 -11.44 -16.51 -47.54
N ILE A 289 -11.39 -17.76 -48.00
CA ILE A 289 -12.57 -18.59 -48.31
C ILE A 289 -13.21 -19.18 -47.03
N ASP A 290 -12.42 -19.32 -45.97
CA ASP A 290 -12.85 -19.82 -44.67
C ASP A 290 -13.11 -18.66 -43.69
N PRO A 291 -14.03 -18.82 -42.71
CA PRO A 291 -14.28 -17.78 -41.71
C PRO A 291 -13.01 -17.46 -40.91
N ALA A 292 -12.75 -16.17 -40.70
CA ALA A 292 -11.58 -15.68 -39.97
C ALA A 292 -11.96 -15.38 -38.51
N THR A 293 -11.08 -15.76 -37.59
CA THR A 293 -11.16 -15.45 -36.17
C THR A 293 -10.12 -14.39 -35.83
N VAL A 294 -10.58 -13.24 -35.36
CA VAL A 294 -9.72 -12.13 -34.95
C VAL A 294 -9.81 -11.98 -33.45
N VAL A 295 -8.67 -12.03 -32.78
CA VAL A 295 -8.53 -11.88 -31.34
C VAL A 295 -7.95 -10.49 -31.08
N PHE A 296 -8.77 -9.61 -30.52
CA PHE A 296 -8.35 -8.30 -30.04
C PHE A 296 -8.08 -8.38 -28.54
N THR A 297 -6.85 -8.13 -28.12
CA THR A 297 -6.46 -8.05 -26.71
C THR A 297 -6.22 -6.59 -26.35
N PHE A 298 -7.17 -5.97 -25.66
CA PHE A 298 -7.06 -4.60 -25.16
C PHE A 298 -6.54 -4.63 -23.72
N LYS A 299 -5.33 -4.14 -23.48
CA LYS A 299 -4.81 -3.89 -22.14
C LYS A 299 -5.13 -2.46 -21.74
N ASN A 300 -6.09 -2.30 -20.84
CA ASN A 300 -6.47 -0.98 -20.36
C ASN A 300 -5.65 -0.59 -19.12
N GLN A 301 -4.93 0.52 -19.17
CA GLN A 301 -4.25 1.09 -18.00
C GLN A 301 -4.65 2.57 -17.84
N PRO A 302 -4.68 3.06 -16.58
CA PRO A 302 -4.91 4.48 -16.34
C PRO A 302 -3.85 5.33 -17.04
N LEU A 303 -4.23 6.53 -17.52
CA LEU A 303 -3.31 7.45 -18.21
C LEU A 303 -2.10 7.81 -17.33
N VAL A 304 -2.31 7.86 -16.02
CA VAL A 304 -1.27 8.00 -15.01
C VAL A 304 -1.26 6.72 -14.14
N PRO A 305 -0.32 5.77 -14.37
CA PRO A 305 -0.23 4.49 -13.65
C PRO A 305 -0.19 4.64 -12.11
N GLU A 306 0.43 5.72 -11.63
CA GLU A 306 0.60 6.04 -10.21
C GLU A 306 -0.74 6.28 -9.50
N ALA A 307 -1.81 6.62 -10.23
CA ALA A 307 -3.15 6.77 -9.67
C ALA A 307 -3.69 5.47 -9.04
N SER A 308 -3.15 4.30 -9.43
CA SER A 308 -3.48 3.02 -8.79
C SER A 308 -3.11 2.99 -7.30
N SER A 309 -2.05 3.68 -6.89
CA SER A 309 -1.62 3.77 -5.49
C SER A 309 -2.68 4.42 -4.60
N ILE A 310 -3.47 5.38 -5.13
CA ILE A 310 -4.55 6.06 -4.42
C ILE A 310 -5.58 5.02 -3.93
N VAL A 311 -5.93 4.08 -4.80
CA VAL A 311 -6.94 3.06 -4.54
C VAL A 311 -6.42 2.03 -3.53
N TRP A 312 -5.16 1.60 -3.67
CA TRP A 312 -4.54 0.68 -2.71
C TRP A 312 -4.39 1.30 -1.32
N VAL A 313 -3.97 2.56 -1.23
CA VAL A 313 -3.84 3.30 0.04
C VAL A 313 -5.21 3.52 0.67
N ALA A 314 -6.23 3.87 -0.12
CA ALA A 314 -7.60 4.00 0.36
C ALA A 314 -8.14 2.66 0.93
N GLY A 315 -7.90 1.55 0.22
CA GLY A 315 -8.27 0.21 0.65
C GLY A 315 -7.53 -0.22 1.93
N ALA A 316 -6.21 0.00 2.00
CA ALA A 316 -5.41 -0.31 3.17
C ALA A 316 -5.84 0.50 4.40
N PHE A 317 -6.11 1.80 4.24
CA PHE A 317 -6.63 2.65 5.31
C PHE A 317 -8.02 2.20 5.77
N PHE A 318 -8.91 1.89 4.83
CA PHE A 318 -10.24 1.36 5.15
C PHE A 318 -10.16 0.03 5.92
N LEU A 319 -9.27 -0.88 5.52
CA LEU A 319 -9.01 -2.14 6.21
C LEU A 319 -8.40 -1.94 7.60
N LEU A 320 -7.50 -0.97 7.76
CA LEU A 320 -6.93 -0.61 9.07
C LEU A 320 -8.03 -0.14 10.04
N ILE A 321 -8.86 0.82 9.61
CA ILE A 321 -10.00 1.32 10.41
C ILE A 321 -10.97 0.18 10.71
N SER A 322 -11.29 -0.65 9.72
CA SER A 322 -12.19 -1.79 9.91
C SER A 322 -11.63 -2.83 10.87
N SER A 323 -10.33 -3.10 10.83
CA SER A 323 -9.67 -4.00 11.77
C SER A 323 -9.75 -3.47 13.21
N LEU A 324 -9.55 -2.17 13.42
CA LEU A 324 -9.68 -1.54 14.74
C LEU A 324 -11.12 -1.59 15.28
N VAL A 325 -12.12 -1.31 14.43
CA VAL A 325 -13.54 -1.40 14.78
C VAL A 325 -13.91 -2.84 15.14
N VAL A 326 -13.51 -3.80 14.30
CA VAL A 326 -13.78 -5.23 14.52
C VAL A 326 -13.11 -5.72 15.79
N PHE A 327 -11.84 -5.35 16.03
CA PHE A 327 -11.12 -5.80 17.22
C PHE A 327 -11.77 -5.27 18.51
N ARG A 328 -12.22 -4.00 18.51
CA ARG A 328 -12.98 -3.41 19.62
C ARG A 328 -14.29 -4.16 19.90
N GLN A 329 -15.06 -4.46 18.86
CA GLN A 329 -16.42 -4.99 19.04
C GLN A 329 -16.48 -6.52 19.18
N ALA A 330 -15.64 -7.26 18.46
CA ALA A 330 -15.60 -8.71 18.51
C ALA A 330 -15.01 -9.23 19.84
N ALA A 331 -14.05 -8.51 20.43
CA ALA A 331 -13.37 -8.90 21.66
C ALA A 331 -13.23 -7.73 22.66
N PRO A 332 -14.34 -7.19 23.20
CA PRO A 332 -14.34 -5.94 23.99
C PRO A 332 -13.49 -6.03 25.27
N ARG A 333 -13.40 -7.21 25.88
CA ARG A 333 -12.54 -7.43 27.06
C ARG A 333 -11.07 -7.35 26.70
N VAL A 334 -10.66 -7.98 25.59
CA VAL A 334 -9.27 -7.95 25.11
C VAL A 334 -8.90 -6.54 24.67
N TRP A 335 -9.79 -5.86 23.94
CA TRP A 335 -9.62 -4.47 23.54
C TRP A 335 -9.43 -3.53 24.73
N ALA A 336 -10.23 -3.66 25.80
CA ALA A 336 -10.09 -2.81 26.98
C ALA A 336 -8.71 -2.94 27.64
N LEU A 337 -8.17 -4.16 27.75
CA LEU A 337 -6.82 -4.40 28.26
C LEU A 337 -5.73 -3.90 27.31
N ALA A 338 -5.92 -4.09 26.00
CA ALA A 338 -5.00 -3.61 24.98
C ALA A 338 -4.92 -2.08 25.01
N LEU A 339 -6.06 -1.40 25.09
CA LEU A 339 -6.15 0.05 25.10
C LEU A 339 -5.52 0.65 26.36
N SER A 340 -5.75 0.05 27.54
CA SER A 340 -5.11 0.51 28.77
C SER A 340 -3.60 0.34 28.72
N THR A 341 -3.13 -0.80 28.19
CA THR A 341 -1.69 -1.09 28.05
C THR A 341 -1.05 -0.11 27.07
N ALA A 342 -1.64 0.06 25.88
CA ALA A 342 -1.12 0.98 24.87
C ALA A 342 -1.03 2.42 25.40
N LYS A 343 -2.06 2.91 26.10
CA LYS A 343 -2.05 4.25 26.71
C LYS A 343 -0.94 4.39 27.76
N ASN A 344 -0.75 3.39 28.61
CA ASN A 344 0.30 3.41 29.62
C ASN A 344 1.69 3.40 28.98
N GLU A 345 1.93 2.54 27.98
CA GLU A 345 3.23 2.45 27.31
C GLU A 345 3.56 3.71 26.50
N MET A 346 2.58 4.28 25.80
CA MET A 346 2.77 5.54 25.06
C MET A 346 3.02 6.75 25.98
N ALA A 347 2.57 6.69 27.24
CA ALA A 347 2.82 7.72 28.22
C ALA A 347 4.20 7.59 28.91
N GLN A 348 4.91 6.47 28.72
CA GLN A 348 6.24 6.30 29.29
C GLN A 348 7.27 7.22 28.62
N PRO A 349 8.25 7.75 29.37
CA PRO A 349 9.32 8.58 28.80
C PRO A 349 10.11 7.89 27.67
N LEU A 350 10.27 6.56 27.74
CA LEU A 350 10.98 5.80 26.71
C LEU A 350 10.29 5.94 25.35
N TYR A 351 8.96 5.85 25.29
CA TYR A 351 8.23 5.97 24.03
C TYR A 351 8.49 7.30 23.34
N LEU A 352 8.42 8.40 24.10
CA LEU A 352 8.70 9.75 23.60
C LEU A 352 10.17 9.91 23.18
N LEU A 353 11.10 9.32 23.93
CA LEU A 353 12.52 9.32 23.62
C LEU A 353 12.79 8.58 22.30
N LEU A 354 12.26 7.36 22.13
CA LEU A 354 12.42 6.57 20.90
C LEU A 354 11.78 7.27 19.71
N LEU A 355 10.59 7.85 19.88
CA LEU A 355 9.93 8.62 18.83
C LEU A 355 10.76 9.85 18.42
N SER A 356 11.33 10.57 19.39
CA SER A 356 12.16 11.74 19.14
C SER A 356 13.47 11.38 18.44
N ILE A 357 14.13 10.30 18.88
CA ILE A 357 15.36 9.79 18.24
C ILE A 357 15.06 9.32 16.81
N GLY A 358 13.95 8.60 16.59
CA GLY A 358 13.53 8.18 15.26
C GLY A 358 13.25 9.36 14.34
N LEU A 359 12.51 10.36 14.82
CA LEU A 359 12.21 11.57 14.07
C LEU A 359 13.49 12.32 13.69
N PHE A 360 14.37 12.54 14.66
CA PHE A 360 15.64 13.22 14.44
C PHE A 360 16.55 12.42 13.49
N GLY A 361 16.66 11.11 13.67
CA GLY A 361 17.48 10.22 12.85
C GLY A 361 17.04 10.22 11.39
N ILE A 362 15.73 10.11 11.12
CA ILE A 362 15.18 10.13 9.76
C ILE A 362 15.45 11.49 9.09
N LEU A 363 15.23 12.60 9.79
CA LEU A 363 15.52 13.93 9.27
C LEU A 363 17.01 14.14 8.99
N LEU A 364 17.87 13.62 9.88
CA LEU A 364 19.32 13.66 9.71
C LEU A 364 19.75 12.87 8.47
N PHE A 365 19.21 11.67 8.25
CA PHE A 365 19.49 10.89 7.04
C PHE A 365 19.04 11.59 5.75
N GLY A 366 17.98 12.41 5.81
CA GLY A 366 17.55 13.22 4.68
C GLY A 366 18.51 14.36 4.31
N ILE A 367 19.26 14.88 5.29
CA ILE A 367 20.13 16.06 5.13
C ILE A 367 21.58 15.65 4.88
N VAL A 368 22.05 14.57 5.52
CA VAL A 368 23.45 14.13 5.43
C VAL A 368 23.66 13.34 4.14
N PRO A 369 24.59 13.76 3.26
CA PRO A 369 24.94 12.98 2.08
C PRO A 369 25.68 11.70 2.52
N PHE A 370 25.30 10.56 1.94
CA PHE A 370 25.95 9.28 2.22
C PHE A 370 27.27 9.12 1.44
N ASN A 371 27.55 10.04 0.50
CA ASN A 371 28.76 10.07 -0.32
C ASN A 371 28.97 8.77 -1.11
N THR A 372 27.89 8.18 -1.64
CA THR A 372 27.93 6.85 -2.27
C THR A 372 27.92 6.85 -3.79
N LEU A 373 28.29 7.98 -4.42
CA LEU A 373 28.45 8.10 -5.88
C LEU A 373 27.21 7.66 -6.68
N GLY A 374 26.00 7.87 -6.15
CA GLY A 374 24.74 7.68 -6.87
C GLY A 374 23.72 6.71 -6.23
N ASP A 375 24.04 6.04 -5.14
CA ASP A 375 23.14 5.11 -4.43
C ASP A 375 22.57 5.68 -3.11
N ASP A 376 22.62 7.00 -2.94
CA ASP A 376 22.24 7.70 -1.71
C ASP A 376 20.74 7.51 -1.35
N ILE A 377 19.83 7.40 -2.33
CA ILE A 377 18.41 7.09 -2.12
C ILE A 377 18.23 5.70 -1.49
N ARG A 378 18.97 4.70 -1.97
CA ARG A 378 18.85 3.30 -1.49
C ARG A 378 19.31 3.19 -0.04
N LEU A 379 20.43 3.82 0.28
CA LEU A 379 20.95 3.86 1.65
C LEU A 379 20.04 4.62 2.62
N LEU A 380 19.41 5.71 2.17
CA LEU A 380 18.39 6.40 2.94
C LEU A 380 17.21 5.48 3.26
N LYS A 381 16.71 4.74 2.26
CA LYS A 381 15.59 3.81 2.42
C LYS A 381 15.94 2.68 3.39
N ASP A 382 17.08 2.01 3.19
CA ASP A 382 17.50 0.91 4.07
C ASP A 382 17.74 1.40 5.51
N SER A 383 18.52 2.47 5.68
CA SER A 383 18.83 3.03 7.00
C SER A 383 17.57 3.54 7.71
N GLY A 384 16.68 4.21 6.98
CA GLY A 384 15.44 4.76 7.51
C GLY A 384 14.47 3.68 7.99
N VAL A 385 14.22 2.66 7.16
CA VAL A 385 13.29 1.57 7.52
C VAL A 385 13.89 0.68 8.60
N THR A 386 15.19 0.40 8.56
CA THR A 386 15.90 -0.35 9.61
C THR A 386 15.90 0.39 10.95
N LEU A 387 16.07 1.72 10.96
CA LEU A 387 15.96 2.53 12.18
C LEU A 387 14.56 2.41 12.81
N ILE A 388 13.49 2.48 12.01
CA ILE A 388 12.11 2.32 12.49
C ILE A 388 11.92 0.94 13.13
N MET A 389 12.40 -0.11 12.46
CA MET A 389 12.32 -1.48 12.96
C MET A 389 13.03 -1.65 14.30
N VAL A 390 14.29 -1.19 14.41
CA VAL A 390 15.08 -1.32 15.63
C VAL A 390 14.42 -0.58 16.80
N LEU A 391 13.95 0.64 16.58
CA LEU A 391 13.23 1.41 17.60
C LEU A 391 11.92 0.72 18.01
N GLY A 392 11.18 0.17 17.04
CA GLY A 392 9.97 -0.60 17.27
C GLY A 392 10.21 -1.88 18.07
N MET A 393 11.28 -2.61 17.79
CA MET A 393 11.69 -3.81 18.53
C MET A 393 12.10 -3.48 19.95
N ILE A 394 12.90 -2.43 20.16
CA ILE A 394 13.27 -1.95 21.51
C ILE A 394 12.01 -1.60 22.29
N GLN A 395 11.08 -0.86 21.69
CA GLN A 395 9.80 -0.52 22.31
C GLN A 395 8.99 -1.77 22.67
N ALA A 396 8.88 -2.74 21.74
CA ALA A 396 8.11 -3.96 21.96
C ALA A 396 8.66 -4.80 23.12
N VAL A 397 9.97 -5.02 23.14
CA VAL A 397 10.64 -5.84 24.17
C VAL A 397 10.62 -5.16 25.53
N TRP A 398 10.87 -3.83 25.56
CA TRP A 398 10.77 -3.05 26.79
C TRP A 398 9.36 -3.08 27.37
N SER A 399 8.36 -2.76 26.54
CA SER A 399 6.95 -2.75 26.94
C SER A 399 6.49 -4.13 27.41
N ALA A 400 6.99 -5.22 26.81
CA ALA A 400 6.68 -6.56 27.28
C ALA A 400 7.23 -6.80 28.70
N GLY A 401 8.44 -6.33 29.00
CA GLY A 401 8.99 -6.49 30.35
C GLY A 401 8.28 -5.63 31.39
N THR A 402 8.01 -4.35 31.12
CA THR A 402 7.34 -3.47 32.09
C THR A 402 5.85 -3.78 32.26
N SER A 403 5.13 -4.07 31.18
CA SER A 403 3.68 -4.30 31.25
C SER A 403 3.29 -5.74 31.61
N VAL A 404 4.21 -6.69 31.51
CA VAL A 404 3.97 -8.12 31.82
C VAL A 404 4.87 -8.60 32.95
N SER A 405 6.20 -8.50 32.83
CA SER A 405 7.12 -9.04 33.85
C SER A 405 6.95 -8.32 35.18
N ASP A 406 7.02 -6.98 35.19
CA ASP A 406 6.93 -6.19 36.43
C ASP A 406 5.53 -6.27 37.05
N GLU A 407 4.46 -6.36 36.25
CA GLU A 407 3.10 -6.53 36.78
C GLU A 407 2.86 -7.91 37.39
N ILE A 408 3.48 -8.95 36.84
CA ILE A 408 3.39 -10.30 37.40
C ILE A 408 4.24 -10.41 38.68
N GLU A 409 5.46 -9.88 38.68
CA GLU A 409 6.36 -9.90 39.85
C GLU A 409 5.87 -8.99 40.98
N GLY A 410 5.37 -7.80 40.64
CA GLY A 410 4.80 -6.83 41.57
C GLY A 410 3.43 -7.21 42.14
N ARG A 411 2.91 -8.41 41.81
CA ARG A 411 1.58 -8.93 42.23
C ARG A 411 0.38 -8.05 41.82
N THR A 412 0.57 -7.02 41.00
CA THR A 412 -0.52 -6.16 40.52
C THR A 412 -1.40 -6.91 39.52
N ALA A 413 -0.88 -7.91 38.82
CA ALA A 413 -1.64 -8.80 37.95
C ALA A 413 -2.83 -9.48 38.66
N LEU A 414 -2.72 -9.80 39.95
CA LEU A 414 -3.81 -10.39 40.74
C LEU A 414 -5.01 -9.44 40.87
N THR A 415 -4.76 -8.14 40.97
CA THR A 415 -5.84 -7.15 41.08
C THR A 415 -6.64 -7.05 39.78
N VAL A 416 -5.99 -7.21 38.63
CA VAL A 416 -6.65 -7.23 37.32
C VAL A 416 -7.41 -8.53 37.11
N LEU A 417 -6.84 -9.66 37.53
CA LEU A 417 -7.48 -10.98 37.46
C LEU A 417 -8.63 -11.17 38.46
N SER A 418 -8.79 -10.27 39.44
CA SER A 418 -9.97 -10.23 40.31
C SER A 418 -11.25 -9.76 39.58
N LYS A 419 -11.09 -9.11 38.42
CA LYS A 419 -12.17 -8.81 37.47
C LYS A 419 -12.42 -10.04 36.57
N PRO A 420 -13.60 -10.18 35.94
CA PRO A 420 -13.94 -11.36 35.11
C PRO A 420 -13.19 -11.39 33.75
N VAL A 421 -11.86 -11.40 33.81
CA VAL A 421 -10.92 -11.44 32.69
C VAL A 421 -10.15 -12.76 32.78
N SER A 422 -10.21 -13.56 31.72
CA SER A 422 -9.47 -14.82 31.68
C SER A 422 -7.96 -14.55 31.53
N ARG A 423 -7.14 -15.47 32.07
CA ARG A 423 -5.68 -15.47 31.86
C ARG A 423 -5.29 -15.33 30.38
N ARG A 424 -6.06 -15.97 29.49
CA ARG A 424 -5.87 -15.90 28.02
C ARG A 424 -6.14 -14.50 27.46
N ALA A 425 -7.23 -13.86 27.91
CA ALA A 425 -7.57 -12.50 27.52
C ALA A 425 -6.57 -11.47 28.07
N PHE A 426 -5.95 -11.75 29.23
CA PHE A 426 -4.87 -10.94 29.80
C PHE A 426 -3.65 -10.88 28.88
N ILE A 427 -3.07 -12.03 28.52
CA ILE A 427 -1.87 -12.07 27.65
C ILE A 427 -2.15 -11.50 26.26
N LEU A 428 -3.28 -11.88 25.64
CA LEU A 428 -3.66 -11.35 24.32
C LEU A 428 -3.87 -9.84 24.35
N GLY A 429 -4.51 -9.32 25.40
CA GLY A 429 -4.72 -7.89 25.58
C GLY A 429 -3.38 -7.16 25.71
N LYS A 430 -2.46 -7.68 26.51
CA LYS A 430 -1.11 -7.11 26.69
C LYS A 430 -0.34 -7.09 25.37
N TYR A 431 -0.26 -8.22 24.67
CA TYR A 431 0.41 -8.29 23.36
C TYR A 431 -0.20 -7.30 22.36
N ALA A 432 -1.53 -7.32 22.19
CA ALA A 432 -2.20 -6.41 21.27
C ALA A 432 -2.01 -4.93 21.65
N GLY A 433 -2.01 -4.59 22.94
CA GLY A 433 -1.74 -3.23 23.42
C GLY A 433 -0.32 -2.75 23.10
N ILE A 434 0.68 -3.62 23.32
CA ILE A 434 2.07 -3.32 22.95
C ILE A 434 2.17 -3.12 21.44
N MET A 435 1.59 -4.02 20.63
CA MET A 435 1.62 -3.90 19.17
C MET A 435 0.88 -2.67 18.65
N LEU A 436 -0.21 -2.24 19.29
CA LEU A 436 -0.90 -0.99 18.95
C LEU A 436 -0.03 0.26 19.23
N SER A 437 0.72 0.26 20.33
CA SER A 437 1.67 1.35 20.63
C SER A 437 2.82 1.40 19.61
N VAL A 438 3.34 0.24 19.23
CA VAL A 438 4.38 0.09 18.20
C VAL A 438 3.83 0.51 16.82
N LEU A 439 2.59 0.14 16.49
CA LEU A 439 1.93 0.55 15.24
C LEU A 439 1.88 2.07 15.10
N VAL A 440 1.54 2.82 16.16
CA VAL A 440 1.57 4.30 16.12
C VAL A 440 2.98 4.83 15.89
N LEU A 441 3.98 4.24 16.57
CA LEU A 441 5.37 4.63 16.37
C LEU A 441 5.82 4.41 14.91
N PHE A 442 5.49 3.25 14.33
CA PHE A 442 5.71 2.97 12.92
C PHE A 442 5.01 3.98 12.03
N VAL A 443 3.70 4.19 12.21
CA VAL A 443 2.91 5.09 11.36
C VAL A 443 3.45 6.53 11.38
N ILE A 444 3.82 7.06 12.56
CA ILE A 444 4.36 8.42 12.67
C ILE A 444 5.75 8.52 12.01
N LEU A 445 6.66 7.57 12.28
CA LEU A 445 8.01 7.63 11.71
C LEU A 445 8.00 7.36 10.20
N SER A 446 7.19 6.41 9.73
CA SER A 446 7.01 6.12 8.31
C SER A 446 6.40 7.31 7.56
N ALA A 447 5.43 8.00 8.15
CA ALA A 447 4.90 9.24 7.59
C ALA A 447 6.00 10.28 7.34
N VAL A 448 6.91 10.48 8.30
CA VAL A 448 8.04 11.41 8.11
C VAL A 448 9.02 10.89 7.07
N LEU A 449 9.35 9.59 7.12
CA LEU A 449 10.25 8.96 6.14
C LEU A 449 9.74 9.13 4.71
N THR A 450 8.44 8.97 4.47
CA THR A 450 7.81 9.18 3.16
C THR A 450 8.04 10.61 2.64
N VAL A 451 7.91 11.63 3.49
CA VAL A 451 8.15 13.02 3.11
C VAL A 451 9.63 13.26 2.76
N VAL A 452 10.54 12.63 3.52
CA VAL A 452 11.99 12.72 3.28
C VAL A 452 12.39 11.99 1.99
N ILE A 453 11.84 10.81 1.72
CA ILE A 453 12.07 10.06 0.48
C ILE A 453 11.61 10.87 -0.73
N SER A 454 10.46 11.56 -0.65
CA SER A 454 9.99 12.43 -1.73
C SER A 454 10.98 13.57 -2.05
N TYR A 455 11.74 14.04 -1.05
CA TYR A 455 12.68 15.16 -1.19
C TYR A 455 14.06 14.74 -1.72
N LYS A 456 14.52 13.53 -1.38
CA LYS A 456 15.90 13.09 -1.65
C LYS A 456 16.29 13.09 -3.15
N PRO A 457 15.48 12.63 -4.12
CA PRO A 457 15.82 12.69 -5.55
C PRO A 457 16.11 14.12 -6.03
N ILE A 458 15.37 15.10 -5.50
CA ILE A 458 15.55 16.52 -5.83
C ILE A 458 16.86 17.05 -5.27
N PHE A 459 17.22 16.63 -4.06
CA PHE A 459 18.48 16.99 -3.42
C PHE A 459 19.67 16.44 -4.23
N GLU A 460 19.61 15.17 -4.65
CA GLU A 460 20.66 14.54 -5.44
C GLU A 460 20.79 15.14 -6.85
N ALA A 461 19.67 15.40 -7.53
CA ALA A 461 19.69 16.06 -8.83
C ALA A 461 20.39 17.44 -8.75
N ARG A 462 20.17 18.17 -7.65
CA ARG A 462 20.84 19.45 -7.39
C ARG A 462 22.33 19.29 -7.14
N GLU A 463 22.73 18.30 -6.34
CA GLU A 463 24.14 18.04 -6.02
C GLU A 463 24.93 17.59 -7.27
N ASN A 464 24.30 16.77 -8.11
CA ASN A 464 24.88 16.25 -9.35
C ASN A 464 24.72 17.19 -10.57
N SER A 465 24.15 18.40 -10.37
CA SER A 465 23.87 19.36 -11.45
C SER A 465 23.05 18.78 -12.61
N GLN A 466 22.14 17.85 -12.31
CA GLN A 466 21.19 17.26 -13.25
C GLN A 466 19.93 18.12 -13.39
N GLY A 467 19.12 17.85 -14.42
CA GLY A 467 17.81 18.50 -14.59
C GLY A 467 16.86 18.19 -13.44
N ALA A 468 15.77 18.95 -13.32
CA ALA A 468 14.73 18.66 -12.32
C ALA A 468 14.16 17.25 -12.56
N PRO A 469 14.16 16.37 -11.55
CA PRO A 469 13.63 15.01 -11.70
C PRO A 469 12.13 15.05 -11.92
N VAL A 470 11.59 13.98 -12.51
CA VAL A 470 10.15 13.85 -12.69
C VAL A 470 9.51 13.34 -11.41
N TRP A 471 8.29 13.77 -11.09
CA TRP A 471 7.65 13.43 -9.81
C TRP A 471 7.38 11.93 -9.67
N GLN A 472 7.24 11.18 -10.77
CA GLN A 472 7.06 9.73 -10.76
C GLN A 472 8.23 9.00 -10.07
N GLU A 473 9.46 9.52 -10.17
CA GLU A 473 10.64 8.91 -9.53
C GLU A 473 10.48 8.89 -8.00
N GLY A 474 10.14 10.05 -7.42
CA GLY A 474 9.87 10.15 -5.98
C GLY A 474 8.69 9.27 -5.54
N HIS A 475 7.65 9.17 -6.36
CA HIS A 475 6.51 8.28 -6.09
C HIS A 475 6.91 6.80 -6.11
N HIS A 476 7.70 6.38 -7.09
CA HIS A 476 8.20 5.01 -7.21
C HIS A 476 9.05 4.60 -6.00
N GLU A 477 9.93 5.50 -5.55
CA GLU A 477 10.76 5.26 -4.35
C GLU A 477 9.91 5.09 -3.08
N ILE A 478 8.84 5.87 -2.93
CA ILE A 478 7.91 5.70 -1.81
C ILE A 478 7.17 4.36 -1.92
N MET A 479 6.63 4.02 -3.10
CA MET A 479 5.82 2.82 -3.29
C MET A 479 6.63 1.53 -3.08
N THR A 480 7.92 1.53 -3.41
CA THR A 480 8.81 0.39 -3.14
C THR A 480 9.20 0.28 -1.65
N THR A 481 9.14 1.38 -0.89
CA THR A 481 9.49 1.40 0.54
C THR A 481 8.33 0.93 1.43
N LEU A 482 7.08 1.24 1.08
CA LEU A 482 5.92 0.90 1.92
C LEU A 482 5.78 -0.60 2.25
N PRO A 483 5.97 -1.55 1.30
CA PRO A 483 5.94 -2.98 1.61
C PRO A 483 7.03 -3.41 2.60
N VAL A 484 8.23 -2.80 2.53
CA VAL A 484 9.35 -3.06 3.45
C VAL A 484 8.97 -2.69 4.86
N ILE A 485 8.38 -1.50 5.04
CA ILE A 485 7.90 -1.04 6.36
C ILE A 485 6.90 -2.04 6.93
N GLY A 486 6.01 -2.57 6.08
CA GLY A 486 5.08 -3.64 6.44
C GLY A 486 5.79 -4.91 6.91
N LEU A 487 6.80 -5.39 6.17
CA LEU A 487 7.58 -6.58 6.54
C LEU A 487 8.34 -6.39 7.86
N TYR A 488 8.97 -5.24 8.08
CA TYR A 488 9.69 -4.96 9.32
C TYR A 488 8.74 -4.76 10.51
N PHE A 489 7.53 -4.26 10.27
CA PHE A 489 6.47 -4.30 11.26
C PHE A 489 6.06 -5.74 11.60
N MET A 490 5.97 -6.63 10.61
CA MET A 490 5.71 -8.06 10.84
C MET A 490 6.83 -8.73 11.65
N GLU A 491 8.08 -8.42 11.36
CA GLU A 491 9.21 -8.91 12.15
C GLU A 491 9.14 -8.42 13.60
N THR A 492 8.80 -7.14 13.79
CA THR A 492 8.61 -6.55 15.13
C THR A 492 7.45 -7.22 15.87
N MET A 493 6.38 -7.60 15.18
CA MET A 493 5.29 -8.39 15.77
C MET A 493 5.75 -9.79 16.20
N ALA A 494 6.56 -10.47 15.37
CA ALA A 494 7.13 -11.77 15.72
C ALA A 494 8.02 -11.70 16.98
N ILE A 495 8.92 -10.72 17.05
CA ILE A 495 9.75 -10.48 18.23
C ILE A 495 8.89 -10.05 19.43
N GLY A 496 7.88 -9.20 19.23
CA GLY A 496 6.95 -8.80 20.28
C GLY A 496 6.18 -9.98 20.89
N ALA A 497 5.77 -10.95 20.08
CA ALA A 497 5.10 -12.15 20.56
C ALA A 497 6.03 -13.00 21.44
N LEU A 498 7.29 -13.17 21.01
CA LEU A 498 8.33 -13.83 21.80
C LEU A 498 8.61 -13.09 23.11
N ALA A 499 8.74 -11.77 23.05
CA ALA A 499 9.03 -10.93 24.21
C ALA A 499 7.92 -11.04 25.26
N VAL A 500 6.65 -11.06 24.86
CA VAL A 500 5.53 -11.28 25.78
C VAL A 500 5.53 -12.69 26.34
N ALA A 501 5.79 -13.71 25.51
CA ALA A 501 5.87 -15.10 25.96
C ALA A 501 6.96 -15.28 27.03
N PHE A 502 8.15 -14.73 26.80
CA PHE A 502 9.27 -14.82 27.74
C PHE A 502 9.10 -13.93 28.97
N ALA A 503 8.47 -12.75 28.85
CA ALA A 503 8.16 -11.91 30.00
C ALA A 503 7.25 -12.61 31.04
N THR A 504 6.54 -13.68 30.66
CA THR A 504 5.79 -14.51 31.61
C THR A 504 6.66 -15.29 32.59
N ARG A 505 7.97 -15.43 32.35
CA ARG A 505 8.89 -16.23 33.18
C ARG A 505 10.23 -15.53 33.46
N LEU A 506 10.70 -14.70 32.55
CA LEU A 506 11.99 -14.02 32.65
C LEU A 506 11.81 -12.58 33.16
N PRO A 507 12.72 -12.09 34.02
CA PRO A 507 12.80 -10.68 34.38
C PRO A 507 13.19 -9.83 33.16
N LEU A 508 12.91 -8.52 33.21
CA LEU A 508 13.11 -7.56 32.11
C LEU A 508 14.45 -7.71 31.38
N LEU A 509 15.57 -7.70 32.12
CA LEU A 509 16.91 -7.74 31.52
C LEU A 509 17.19 -9.07 30.80
N ALA A 510 16.79 -10.19 31.40
CA ALA A 510 16.96 -11.50 30.78
C ALA A 510 16.11 -11.62 29.50
N ASN A 511 14.87 -11.13 29.54
CA ASN A 511 14.00 -11.09 28.36
C ASN A 511 14.64 -10.30 27.22
N PHE A 512 15.20 -9.12 27.52
CA PHE A 512 15.86 -8.28 26.52
C PHE A 512 17.04 -8.98 25.84
N ILE A 513 17.92 -9.61 26.63
CA ILE A 513 19.07 -10.35 26.10
C ILE A 513 18.61 -11.54 25.25
N THR A 514 17.62 -12.31 25.72
CA THR A 514 17.11 -13.48 24.98
C THR A 514 16.48 -13.08 23.66
N CYS A 515 15.63 -12.05 23.62
CA CYS A 515 15.05 -11.54 22.38
C CYS A 515 16.13 -11.03 21.41
N PHE A 516 17.15 -10.32 21.91
CA PHE A 516 18.25 -9.84 21.07
C PHE A 516 19.04 -11.00 20.44
N VAL A 517 19.37 -12.04 21.23
CA VAL A 517 20.07 -13.22 20.71
C VAL A 517 19.23 -13.94 19.66
N ILE A 518 17.92 -14.10 19.90
CA ILE A 518 17.00 -14.72 18.94
C ILE A 518 16.90 -13.89 17.66
N TYR A 519 16.83 -12.57 17.76
CA TYR A 519 16.83 -11.67 16.60
C TYR A 519 18.10 -11.82 15.75
N VAL A 520 19.27 -11.78 16.39
CA VAL A 520 20.57 -11.92 15.71
C VAL A 520 20.68 -13.28 15.03
N ILE A 521 20.39 -14.38 15.75
CA ILE A 521 20.48 -15.73 15.18
C ILE A 521 19.43 -15.91 14.07
N GLY A 522 18.19 -15.45 14.28
CA GLY A 522 17.09 -15.57 13.33
C GLY A 522 17.33 -14.85 12.00
N ASN A 523 18.06 -13.73 12.02
CA ASN A 523 18.43 -12.99 10.81
C ASN A 523 19.71 -13.51 10.14
N LEU A 524 20.69 -13.96 10.91
CA LEU A 524 22.00 -14.40 10.36
C LEU A 524 22.04 -15.86 9.91
N THR A 525 21.16 -16.73 10.44
CA THR A 525 21.22 -18.17 10.13
C THR A 525 21.00 -18.45 8.66
N SER A 526 19.99 -17.83 8.02
CA SER A 526 19.67 -18.08 6.62
C SER A 526 20.81 -17.65 5.66
N PRO A 527 21.35 -16.43 5.75
CA PRO A 527 22.49 -16.01 4.92
C PRO A 527 23.77 -16.85 5.14
N LEU A 528 24.10 -17.20 6.39
CA LEU A 528 25.29 -17.99 6.71
C LEU A 528 25.21 -19.40 6.13
N VAL A 529 24.05 -20.03 6.22
CA VAL A 529 23.82 -21.37 5.67
C VAL A 529 23.86 -21.35 4.14
N ALA A 530 23.29 -20.32 3.51
CA ALA A 530 23.34 -20.14 2.07
C ALA A 530 24.78 -20.00 1.57
N SER A 531 25.60 -19.19 2.23
CA SER A 531 27.01 -18.97 1.86
C SER A 531 27.92 -20.19 2.10
N ALA A 532 27.57 -21.07 3.04
CA ALA A 532 28.41 -22.22 3.41
C ALA A 532 27.99 -23.53 2.72
N ARG A 533 26.86 -23.54 2.00
CA ARG A 533 26.27 -24.74 1.41
C ARG A 533 27.19 -25.47 0.45
N ASP A 534 28.00 -24.73 -0.31
CA ASP A 534 28.91 -25.29 -1.31
C ASP A 534 30.24 -25.78 -0.71
N ASN A 535 30.57 -25.37 0.51
CA ASN A 535 31.88 -25.62 1.12
C ASN A 535 31.83 -26.62 2.29
N ASN A 536 30.70 -26.76 2.99
CA ASN A 536 30.65 -27.59 4.19
C ASN A 536 29.22 -28.08 4.54
N GLU A 537 28.96 -29.38 4.32
CA GLU A 537 27.68 -30.02 4.64
C GLU A 537 27.33 -29.92 6.14
N LEU A 538 28.33 -29.85 7.02
CA LEU A 538 28.14 -29.70 8.47
C LEU A 538 27.45 -28.37 8.81
N VAL A 539 27.79 -27.28 8.11
CA VAL A 539 27.17 -25.97 8.33
C VAL A 539 25.71 -25.98 7.86
N GLY A 540 25.42 -26.69 6.77
CA GLY A 540 24.06 -26.94 6.31
C GLY A 540 23.22 -27.74 7.31
N PHE A 541 23.81 -28.75 7.95
CA PHE A 541 23.14 -29.54 9.00
C PHE A 541 22.87 -28.71 10.27
N VAL A 542 23.89 -28.02 10.79
CA VAL A 542 23.75 -27.16 11.99
C VAL A 542 22.74 -26.05 11.74
N GLY A 543 22.77 -25.44 10.55
CA GLY A 543 21.79 -24.44 10.12
C GLY A 543 20.35 -24.94 10.17
N LYS A 544 20.10 -26.15 9.66
CA LYS A 544 18.78 -26.79 9.74
C LYS A 544 18.36 -27.05 11.19
N LEU A 545 19.29 -27.47 12.05
CA LEU A 545 19.01 -27.73 13.47
C LEU A 545 18.65 -26.42 14.20
N ILE A 546 19.36 -25.34 13.93
CA ILE A 546 19.04 -24.01 14.46
C ILE A 546 17.66 -23.57 13.96
N ALA A 547 17.35 -23.73 12.67
CA ALA A 547 16.07 -23.35 12.09
C ALA A 547 14.86 -24.15 12.60
N VAL A 548 15.09 -25.30 13.26
CA VAL A 548 14.03 -26.05 13.97
C VAL A 548 13.66 -25.40 15.30
N ILE A 549 14.62 -24.75 15.97
CA ILE A 549 14.44 -24.18 17.31
C ILE A 549 14.13 -22.68 17.23
N ILE A 550 14.87 -21.96 16.38
CA ILE A 550 14.82 -20.50 16.26
C ILE A 550 14.07 -20.15 14.97
N PRO A 551 13.09 -19.23 15.03
CA PRO A 551 12.37 -18.80 13.85
C PRO A 551 13.29 -18.11 12.84
N ASN A 552 13.04 -18.38 11.56
CA ASN A 552 13.73 -17.70 10.47
C ASN A 552 13.14 -16.30 10.28
N LEU A 553 13.70 -15.32 10.98
CA LEU A 553 13.28 -13.92 10.90
C LEU A 553 13.75 -13.24 9.60
N ASN A 554 14.75 -13.83 8.93
CA ASN A 554 15.23 -13.35 7.62
C ASN A 554 14.13 -13.38 6.53
N VAL A 555 13.02 -14.09 6.73
CA VAL A 555 11.84 -14.03 5.84
C VAL A 555 11.19 -12.63 5.80
N PHE A 556 11.42 -11.80 6.80
CA PHE A 556 10.96 -10.41 6.82
C PHE A 556 12.03 -9.43 6.36
N ASN A 557 13.29 -9.85 6.36
CA ASN A 557 14.42 -9.03 5.98
C ASN A 557 14.63 -9.05 4.46
N VAL A 558 14.40 -7.89 3.85
CA VAL A 558 14.50 -7.68 2.39
C VAL A 558 15.59 -6.68 2.01
N GLN A 559 16.60 -6.51 2.88
CA GLN A 559 17.72 -5.58 2.65
C GLN A 559 18.40 -5.83 1.30
N SER A 560 18.71 -7.09 0.99
CA SER A 560 19.34 -7.45 -0.27
C SER A 560 18.50 -7.12 -1.51
N ALA A 561 17.18 -7.18 -1.42
CA ALA A 561 16.28 -6.83 -2.51
C ALA A 561 16.18 -5.31 -2.69
N LEU A 562 16.19 -4.56 -1.58
CA LEU A 562 16.24 -3.10 -1.57
C LEU A 562 17.55 -2.57 -2.16
N ASP A 563 18.67 -3.16 -1.78
CA ASP A 563 20.00 -2.79 -2.29
C ASP A 563 20.11 -3.06 -3.80
N ALA A 564 19.51 -4.16 -4.27
CA ALA A 564 19.43 -4.51 -5.68
C ALA A 564 18.48 -3.59 -6.48
N GLY A 565 17.66 -2.77 -5.82
CA GLY A 565 16.66 -1.92 -6.47
C GLY A 565 15.47 -2.69 -7.04
N ASN A 566 15.25 -3.93 -6.61
CA ASN A 566 14.15 -4.75 -7.12
C ASN A 566 12.85 -4.45 -6.33
N PRO A 567 11.73 -4.15 -7.02
CA PRO A 567 10.46 -3.95 -6.34
C PRO A 567 10.01 -5.24 -5.67
N ILE A 568 9.49 -5.13 -4.44
CA ILE A 568 9.02 -6.30 -3.67
C ILE A 568 7.65 -6.72 -4.21
N PRO A 569 7.51 -7.95 -4.75
CA PRO A 569 6.23 -8.43 -5.23
C PRO A 569 5.21 -8.59 -4.10
N ALA A 570 3.94 -8.24 -4.33
CA ALA A 570 2.87 -8.40 -3.33
C ALA A 570 2.70 -9.86 -2.86
N ILE A 571 3.05 -10.83 -3.72
CA ILE A 571 3.01 -12.27 -3.40
C ILE A 571 3.99 -12.64 -2.28
N TYR A 572 5.14 -11.95 -2.21
CA TYR A 572 6.11 -12.15 -1.14
C TYR A 572 5.55 -11.68 0.21
N LEU A 573 4.88 -10.51 0.21
CA LEU A 573 4.22 -9.97 1.40
C LEU A 573 3.14 -10.93 1.92
N ALA A 574 2.39 -11.57 1.02
CA ALA A 574 1.42 -12.61 1.37
C ALA A 574 2.09 -13.82 2.04
N GLY A 575 3.20 -14.31 1.47
CA GLY A 575 4.00 -15.40 2.06
C GLY A 575 4.53 -15.06 3.47
N ALA A 576 5.10 -13.87 3.63
CA ALA A 576 5.61 -13.39 4.92
C ALA A 576 4.48 -13.23 5.97
N PHE A 577 3.31 -12.74 5.57
CA PHE A 577 2.13 -12.67 6.43
C PHE A 577 1.70 -14.06 6.90
N ASN A 578 1.71 -15.06 6.03
CA ASN A 578 1.35 -16.45 6.40
C ASN A 578 2.31 -17.01 7.44
N TYR A 579 3.61 -16.78 7.22
CA TYR A 579 4.65 -17.18 8.16
C TYR A 579 4.42 -16.53 9.52
N LEU A 580 4.17 -15.21 9.55
CA LEU A 580 3.86 -14.48 10.77
C LEU A 580 2.65 -15.05 11.51
N VAL A 581 1.53 -15.29 10.83
CA VAL A 581 0.30 -15.76 11.49
C VAL A 581 0.50 -17.12 12.12
N CYS A 582 1.11 -18.07 11.39
CA CYS A 582 1.43 -19.38 11.91
C CYS A 582 2.41 -19.29 13.10
N PHE A 583 3.43 -18.44 12.98
CA PHE A 583 4.42 -18.24 14.02
C PHE A 583 3.82 -17.61 15.29
N ALA A 584 3.07 -16.51 15.15
CA ALA A 584 2.41 -15.81 16.24
C ALA A 584 1.42 -16.72 16.97
N PHE A 585 0.69 -17.59 16.23
CA PHE A 585 -0.19 -18.58 16.83
C PHE A 585 0.59 -19.61 17.66
N ALA A 586 1.70 -20.14 17.16
CA ALA A 586 2.55 -21.08 17.88
C ALA A 586 3.16 -20.47 19.15
N ILE A 587 3.70 -19.25 19.06
CA ILE A 587 4.26 -18.54 20.22
C ILE A 587 3.17 -18.16 21.23
N TRP A 588 1.97 -17.82 20.76
CA TRP A 588 0.85 -17.58 21.66
C TRP A 588 0.44 -18.84 22.43
N MET A 589 0.43 -20.00 21.78
CA MET A 589 0.22 -21.28 22.48
C MET A 589 1.30 -21.55 23.53
N LEU A 590 2.57 -21.27 23.20
CA LEU A 590 3.69 -21.37 24.14
C LEU A 590 3.50 -20.41 25.34
N ALA A 591 3.14 -19.15 25.09
CA ALA A 591 2.89 -18.16 26.13
C ALA A 591 1.77 -18.59 27.09
N MET A 592 0.70 -19.19 26.55
CA MET A 592 -0.39 -19.72 27.37
C MET A 592 0.09 -20.87 28.27
N LEU A 593 0.87 -21.82 27.72
CA LEU A 593 1.41 -22.93 28.48
C LEU A 593 2.33 -22.44 29.61
N LEU A 594 3.25 -21.52 29.29
CA LEU A 594 4.18 -20.96 30.27
C LEU A 594 3.46 -20.22 31.42
N PHE A 595 2.32 -19.58 31.14
CA PHE A 595 1.56 -18.81 32.12
C PHE A 595 0.59 -19.64 32.96
N GLU A 596 0.07 -20.75 32.43
CA GLU A 596 -0.82 -21.65 33.17
C GLU A 596 -0.10 -22.24 34.39
N ASP A 597 1.15 -22.67 34.19
CA ASP A 597 2.01 -23.28 35.21
C ASP A 597 2.66 -22.26 36.18
N ARG A 598 2.34 -20.96 36.08
CA ARG A 598 2.89 -19.94 36.99
C ARG A 598 1.90 -19.72 38.14
N ASP A 599 2.30 -20.15 39.33
CA ASP A 599 1.61 -19.80 40.56
C ASP A 599 1.76 -18.29 40.79
N LEU A 600 0.62 -17.62 40.81
CA LEU A 600 0.51 -16.18 41.11
C LEU A 600 0.27 -15.95 42.62
N ALA A 601 0.38 -16.99 43.46
CA ALA A 601 0.07 -16.99 44.90
C ALA A 601 1.34 -16.94 45.76
#